data_AF-A0A7R8VXU1-F1
#
_entry.id   AF-A0A7R8VXU1-F1
#
_cell.length_a   1.000
_cell.length_b   1.000
_cell.length_c   1.000
_cell.angle_alpha   90.00
_cell.angle_beta   90.00
_cell.angle_gamma   90.00
#
_symmetry.space_group_name_H-M   'P 1'
#
loop_
_entity.id
_entity.type
_entity.pdbx_description
1 polymer ?
#
loop_
_entity_poly.entity_id
_entity_poly.type
_entity_poly.pdbx_seq_one_letter_code
_entity_poly.pdbx_strand_id
1 'polypeptide(L)'
;LLFQHEHYNTLYIHSWVPMYWMDERLKWEPSKFGHQMFLHIDFEAVWIPDIMLYTASDMRESSPLSSSEMKCITYSDGTVTCVPSIAFSAKCVSDVRRWPYDVQNCSMRIGSQTYSGQDLDIHTISNRPLMDDYQVNTDWELLSVNVTKHVRPYQNSSYPWLNYSFIIKRHSQGHSAIVIIPALRTSL
;
A
#
# COMPACT_ATOMS: atom_id res chain seq x y z
N LEU A 1 5.60 3.52 8.54
CA LEU A 1 5.17 3.02 9.87
C LEU A 1 4.13 1.92 9.66
N LEU A 2 4.24 0.78 10.33
CA LEU A 2 3.26 -0.32 10.24
C LEU A 2 2.85 -0.74 11.65
N PHE A 3 1.56 -0.94 11.89
CA PHE A 3 1.06 -1.53 13.12
C PHE A 3 -0.26 -2.28 12.88
N GLN A 4 -0.51 -3.33 13.65
CA GLN A 4 -1.76 -4.09 13.57
C GLN A 4 -2.52 -3.92 14.88
N HIS A 5 -3.82 -3.64 14.78
CA HIS A 5 -4.72 -3.58 15.93
C HIS A 5 -5.60 -4.83 15.97
N GLU A 6 -5.33 -5.75 16.91
CA GLU A 6 -6.01 -7.04 17.01
C GLU A 6 -7.51 -6.95 17.27
N HIS A 7 -7.94 -6.07 18.19
CA HIS A 7 -9.36 -5.91 18.50
C HIS A 7 -10.20 -5.48 17.28
N TYR A 8 -9.58 -4.83 16.28
CA TYR A 8 -10.25 -4.34 15.09
C TYR A 8 -9.91 -5.14 13.83
N ASN A 9 -9.11 -6.22 13.93
CA ASN A 9 -8.67 -7.03 12.80
C ASN A 9 -8.22 -6.16 11.61
N THR A 10 -7.38 -5.18 11.90
CA THR A 10 -6.99 -4.15 10.94
C THR A 10 -5.48 -3.94 10.96
N LEU A 11 -4.89 -3.88 9.78
CA LEU A 11 -3.50 -3.52 9.53
C LEU A 11 -3.44 -2.06 9.07
N TYR A 12 -2.68 -1.24 9.80
CA TYR A 12 -2.41 0.14 9.45
C TYR A 12 -1.00 0.27 8.87
N ILE A 13 -0.90 0.95 7.73
CA ILE A 13 0.37 1.20 7.04
C ILE A 13 0.42 2.65 6.62
N HIS A 14 1.46 3.36 7.01
CA HIS A 14 1.81 4.67 6.46
C HIS A 14 3.02 4.52 5.54
N SER A 15 2.85 4.85 4.26
CA SER A 15 3.87 4.70 3.22
C SER A 15 3.80 5.82 2.19
N TRP A 16 4.98 6.18 1.65
CA TRP A 16 5.08 6.89 0.38
C TRP A 16 4.79 5.91 -0.76
N VAL A 17 4.01 6.34 -1.75
CA VAL A 17 3.63 5.49 -2.89
C VAL A 17 4.05 6.19 -4.17
N PRO A 18 5.26 5.92 -4.68
CA PRO A 18 5.70 6.52 -5.93
C PRO A 18 4.93 5.93 -7.11
N MET A 19 4.28 6.80 -7.88
CA MET A 19 3.50 6.46 -9.06
C MET A 19 4.11 7.13 -10.28
N TYR A 20 4.12 6.38 -11.40
CA TYR A 20 4.69 6.82 -12.67
C TYR A 20 3.74 6.43 -13.79
N TRP A 21 3.47 7.35 -14.70
CA TRP A 21 2.76 7.08 -15.93
C TRP A 21 3.22 8.04 -17.02
N MET A 22 2.81 7.76 -18.25
CA MET A 22 3.06 8.61 -19.42
C MET A 22 1.76 9.31 -19.81
N ASP A 23 1.79 10.63 -19.96
CA ASP A 23 0.69 11.43 -20.50
C ASP A 23 1.17 12.20 -21.74
N GLU A 24 0.77 11.70 -22.91
CA GLU A 24 1.13 12.26 -24.21
C GLU A 24 0.71 13.73 -24.38
N ARG A 25 -0.31 14.18 -23.66
CA ARG A 25 -0.82 15.56 -23.72
C ARG A 25 0.11 16.55 -23.00
N LEU A 26 0.98 16.04 -22.13
CA LEU A 26 1.93 16.82 -21.34
C LEU A 26 3.34 16.81 -21.94
N LYS A 27 3.52 16.42 -23.20
CA LYS A 27 4.80 16.53 -23.91
C LYS A 27 5.04 17.96 -24.39
N TRP A 28 6.27 18.45 -24.24
CA TRP A 28 6.69 19.73 -24.83
C TRP A 28 8.13 19.68 -25.33
N GLU A 29 8.48 20.55 -26.27
CA GLU A 29 9.86 20.72 -26.70
C GLU A 29 10.58 21.70 -25.76
N PRO A 30 11.60 21.26 -25.00
CA PRO A 30 12.29 22.14 -24.04
C PRO A 30 12.82 23.43 -24.66
N SER A 31 13.31 23.37 -25.90
CA SER A 31 13.84 24.53 -26.64
C SER A 31 12.82 25.67 -26.82
N LYS A 32 11.51 25.38 -26.83
CA LYS A 32 10.44 26.37 -26.91
C LYS A 32 10.04 26.96 -25.56
N PHE A 33 10.49 26.34 -24.46
CA PHE A 33 10.12 26.68 -23.09
C PHE A 33 11.37 26.91 -22.22
N GLY A 34 12.39 27.58 -22.76
CA GLY A 34 13.58 27.97 -21.98
C GLY A 34 14.48 26.81 -21.56
N HIS A 35 14.47 25.70 -22.31
CA HIS A 35 15.16 24.44 -21.98
C HIS A 35 14.67 23.78 -20.68
N GLN A 36 13.46 24.11 -20.24
CA GLN A 36 12.85 23.50 -19.07
C GLN A 36 12.52 22.04 -19.36
N MET A 37 13.08 21.12 -18.57
CA MET A 37 12.91 19.67 -18.73
C MET A 37 11.79 19.09 -17.86
N PHE A 38 11.39 19.78 -16.79
CA PHE A 38 10.35 19.34 -15.89
C PHE A 38 9.61 20.52 -15.25
N LEU A 39 8.37 20.28 -14.83
CA LEU A 39 7.51 21.25 -14.17
C LEU A 39 6.82 20.60 -12.98
N HIS A 40 6.66 21.36 -11.90
CA HIS A 40 5.76 20.98 -10.81
C HIS A 40 4.32 21.29 -11.23
N ILE A 41 3.43 20.33 -11.02
CA ILE A 41 2.01 20.45 -11.35
C ILE A 41 1.17 20.00 -10.17
N ASP A 42 0.10 20.75 -9.90
CA ASP A 42 -0.88 20.37 -8.89
C ASP A 42 -1.71 19.18 -9.39
N PHE A 43 -2.09 18.28 -8.48
CA PHE A 43 -2.78 17.04 -8.82
C PHE A 43 -4.14 17.27 -9.53
N GLU A 44 -4.77 18.43 -9.33
CA GLU A 44 -6.04 18.80 -9.99
C GLU A 44 -5.87 19.13 -11.48
N ALA A 45 -4.65 19.50 -11.91
CA ALA A 45 -4.36 19.90 -13.29
C ALA A 45 -3.89 18.73 -14.17
N VAL A 46 -3.74 17.53 -13.60
CA VAL A 46 -3.31 16.32 -14.32
C VAL A 46 -4.28 15.17 -14.05
N TRP A 47 -4.45 14.28 -15.01
CA TRP A 47 -5.20 13.05 -14.77
C TRP A 47 -4.46 12.16 -13.78
N ILE A 48 -5.18 11.66 -12.77
CA ILE A 48 -4.66 10.75 -11.74
C ILE A 48 -5.43 9.42 -11.85
N PRO A 49 -4.74 8.27 -11.82
CA PRO A 49 -5.41 6.97 -11.81
C PRO A 49 -6.25 6.78 -10.53
N ASP A 50 -7.42 6.17 -10.66
CA ASP A 50 -8.40 5.95 -9.58
C ASP A 50 -8.06 4.73 -8.71
N ILE A 51 -6.88 4.76 -8.09
CA ILE A 51 -6.36 3.67 -7.27
C ILE A 51 -7.19 3.53 -5.97
N MET A 52 -7.73 2.32 -5.76
CA MET A 52 -8.59 1.97 -4.65
C MET A 52 -8.01 0.79 -3.84
N LEU A 53 -8.20 0.83 -2.52
CA LEU A 53 -7.93 -0.27 -1.60
C LEU A 53 -9.19 -1.14 -1.45
N TYR A 54 -9.22 -2.30 -2.10
CA TYR A 54 -10.37 -3.22 -2.07
C TYR A 54 -10.56 -3.92 -0.74
N THR A 55 -9.50 -4.03 0.06
CA THR A 55 -9.53 -4.67 1.38
C THR A 55 -9.60 -3.64 2.50
N ALA A 56 -10.15 -2.45 2.27
CA ALA A 56 -10.21 -1.40 3.27
C ALA A 56 -11.01 -1.83 4.51
N SER A 57 -10.56 -1.45 5.70
CA SER A 57 -11.29 -1.68 6.96
C SER A 57 -12.57 -0.88 7.02
N ASP A 58 -12.50 0.40 6.61
CA ASP A 58 -13.61 1.32 6.44
C ASP A 58 -13.74 1.68 4.95
N MET A 59 -14.96 1.65 4.42
CA MET A 59 -15.23 2.05 3.04
C MET A 59 -14.88 3.52 2.78
N ARG A 60 -14.87 4.37 3.81
CA ARG A 60 -14.47 5.77 3.66
C ARG A 60 -12.97 5.93 3.38
N GLU A 61 -12.17 4.93 3.72
CA GLU A 61 -10.73 4.88 3.53
C GLU A 61 -10.32 4.05 2.30
N SER A 62 -11.30 3.60 1.49
CA SER A 62 -11.02 2.79 0.31
C SER A 62 -10.36 3.56 -0.82
N SER A 63 -10.45 4.90 -0.83
CA SER A 63 -9.89 5.76 -1.86
C SER A 63 -8.68 6.52 -1.30
N PRO A 64 -7.51 5.87 -1.16
CA PRO A 64 -6.35 6.43 -0.46
C PRO A 64 -5.81 7.74 -1.05
N LEU A 65 -6.06 7.99 -2.34
CA LEU A 65 -5.58 9.19 -3.04
C LEU A 65 -6.52 10.39 -2.89
N SER A 66 -7.79 10.20 -2.50
CA SER A 66 -8.78 11.29 -2.49
C SER A 66 -8.52 12.31 -1.38
N SER A 67 -7.83 11.92 -0.31
CA SER A 67 -7.46 12.76 0.83
C SER A 67 -6.02 13.28 0.75
N SER A 68 -5.28 12.97 -0.31
CA SER A 68 -3.87 13.34 -0.44
C SER A 68 -3.70 14.63 -1.23
N GLU A 69 -3.21 15.69 -0.58
CA GLU A 69 -2.61 16.85 -1.27
C GLU A 69 -1.27 16.43 -1.87
N MET A 70 -1.29 15.76 -3.03
CA MET A 70 -0.07 15.34 -3.71
C MET A 70 0.43 16.40 -4.68
N LYS A 71 1.75 16.57 -4.73
CA LYS A 71 2.42 17.33 -5.78
C LYS A 71 3.03 16.36 -6.79
N CYS A 72 2.86 16.69 -8.05
CA CYS A 72 3.37 15.90 -9.15
C CYS A 72 4.47 16.66 -9.89
N ILE A 73 5.34 15.92 -10.55
CA ILE A 73 6.34 16.45 -11.48
C ILE A 73 6.02 15.85 -12.84
N THR A 74 5.84 16.71 -13.83
CA THR A 74 5.78 16.29 -15.24
C THR A 74 7.10 16.59 -15.92
N TYR A 75 7.53 15.72 -16.83
CA TYR A 75 8.74 15.84 -17.62
C TYR A 75 8.41 16.13 -19.08
N SER A 76 9.34 16.74 -19.81
CA SER A 76 9.12 17.17 -21.19
C SER A 76 8.78 16.04 -22.16
N ASP A 77 9.16 14.81 -21.80
CA ASP A 77 8.84 13.59 -22.51
C ASP A 77 7.44 13.05 -22.19
N GLY A 78 6.64 13.76 -21.38
CA GLY A 78 5.28 13.37 -20.98
C GLY A 78 5.23 12.46 -19.75
N THR A 79 6.37 12.07 -19.17
CA THR A 79 6.38 11.27 -17.95
C THR A 79 5.83 12.09 -16.79
N VAL A 80 4.92 11.53 -16.02
CA VAL A 80 4.41 12.12 -14.79
C VAL A 80 4.81 11.26 -13.60
N THR A 81 5.31 11.91 -12.56
CA THR A 81 5.69 11.29 -11.29
C THR A 81 4.96 11.96 -10.14
N CYS A 82 4.30 11.16 -9.30
CA CYS A 82 3.70 11.64 -8.05
C CYS A 82 4.09 10.71 -6.91
N VAL A 83 4.38 11.25 -5.74
CA VAL A 83 4.77 10.47 -4.55
C VAL A 83 3.90 10.87 -3.36
N PRO A 84 2.60 10.51 -3.36
CA PRO A 84 1.73 10.74 -2.21
C PRO A 84 2.20 9.99 -0.96
N SER A 85 1.97 10.60 0.21
CA SER A 85 2.04 9.93 1.51
C SER A 85 0.66 9.39 1.85
N ILE A 86 0.54 8.08 2.01
CA ILE A 86 -0.75 7.41 2.15
C ILE A 86 -0.80 6.64 3.47
N ALA A 87 -1.90 6.80 4.20
CA ALA A 87 -2.29 5.94 5.31
C ALA A 87 -3.31 4.90 4.82
N PHE A 88 -2.87 3.65 4.72
CA PHE A 88 -3.72 2.51 4.41
C PHE A 88 -4.25 1.87 5.69
N SER A 89 -5.52 1.47 5.63
CA SER A 89 -6.15 0.68 6.68
C SER A 89 -6.85 -0.52 6.04
N ALA A 90 -6.25 -1.70 6.19
CA ALA A 90 -6.69 -2.92 5.53
C ALA A 90 -7.23 -3.93 6.54
N LYS A 91 -8.34 -4.61 6.19
CA LYS A 91 -8.85 -5.74 6.96
C LYS A 91 -7.81 -6.86 6.97
N CYS A 92 -7.43 -7.28 8.17
CA CYS A 92 -6.56 -8.43 8.41
C CYS A 92 -7.15 -9.27 9.53
N VAL A 93 -7.71 -10.43 9.17
CA VAL A 93 -8.30 -11.36 10.12
C VAL A 93 -7.18 -12.01 10.92
N SER A 94 -7.17 -11.79 12.23
CA SER A 94 -6.11 -12.29 13.12
C SER A 94 -6.34 -13.77 13.45
N ASP A 95 -5.34 -14.62 13.22
CA ASP A 95 -5.32 -16.01 13.69
C ASP A 95 -4.57 -16.11 15.01
N VAL A 96 -5.31 -16.19 16.10
CA VAL A 96 -4.77 -16.18 17.47
C VAL A 96 -4.57 -17.56 18.08
N ARG A 97 -4.65 -18.64 17.29
CA ARG A 97 -4.51 -20.03 17.80
C ARG A 97 -3.19 -20.31 18.51
N ARG A 98 -2.13 -19.55 18.17
CA ARG A 98 -0.79 -19.69 18.76
C ARG A 98 -0.40 -18.50 19.64
N TRP A 99 -1.34 -17.67 20.05
CA TRP A 99 -1.06 -16.51 20.89
C TRP A 99 -0.28 -16.91 22.17
N PRO A 100 0.75 -16.16 22.60
CA PRO A 100 1.28 -14.92 22.01
C PRO A 100 2.41 -15.13 20.98
N TYR A 101 2.62 -16.35 20.48
CA TYR A 101 3.68 -16.70 19.52
C TYR A 101 3.16 -16.74 18.07
N ASP A 102 2.10 -15.98 17.79
CA ASP A 102 1.40 -15.97 16.51
C ASP A 102 2.16 -15.20 15.42
N VAL A 103 1.92 -15.66 14.18
CA VAL A 103 2.37 -15.02 12.94
C VAL A 103 1.14 -14.77 12.09
N GLN A 104 0.99 -13.54 11.61
CA GLN A 104 -0.15 -13.10 10.82
C GLN A 104 0.27 -12.89 9.37
N ASN A 105 -0.65 -13.20 8.45
CA ASN A 105 -0.53 -12.91 7.03
C ASN A 105 -1.64 -11.97 6.62
N CYS A 106 -1.32 -10.68 6.56
CA CYS A 106 -2.26 -9.65 6.16
C CYS A 106 -2.11 -9.35 4.68
N SER A 107 -3.22 -9.21 3.96
CA SER A 107 -3.21 -8.91 2.53
C SER A 107 -3.91 -7.59 2.24
N MET A 108 -3.23 -6.73 1.47
CA MET A 108 -3.74 -5.48 0.97
C MET A 108 -3.91 -5.56 -0.54
N ARG A 109 -5.15 -5.39 -1.04
CA ARG A 109 -5.46 -5.46 -2.48
C ARG A 109 -5.74 -4.08 -3.03
N ILE A 110 -4.92 -3.67 -4.00
CA ILE A 110 -4.99 -2.35 -4.61
C ILE A 110 -5.21 -2.50 -6.11
N GLY A 111 -6.20 -1.80 -6.65
CA GLY A 111 -6.52 -1.81 -8.07
C GLY A 111 -7.31 -0.56 -8.48
N SER A 112 -7.58 -0.41 -9.77
CA SER A 112 -8.44 0.67 -10.27
C SER A 112 -9.90 0.43 -9.88
N GLN A 113 -10.63 1.50 -9.57
CA GLN A 113 -12.07 1.39 -9.26
C GLN A 113 -12.92 1.20 -10.52
N THR A 114 -12.61 1.92 -11.60
CA THR A 114 -13.48 2.05 -12.78
C THR A 114 -12.86 1.56 -14.08
N TYR A 115 -11.53 1.54 -14.19
CA TYR A 115 -10.85 1.12 -15.42
C TYR A 115 -10.68 -0.40 -15.51
N SER A 116 -10.78 -0.89 -16.74
CA SER A 116 -10.36 -2.25 -17.05
C SER A 116 -8.84 -2.31 -17.26
N GLY A 117 -8.27 -3.51 -17.26
CA GLY A 117 -6.86 -3.76 -17.56
C GLY A 117 -6.47 -3.46 -19.01
N GLN A 118 -7.43 -3.21 -19.90
CA GLN A 118 -7.16 -2.71 -21.25
C GLN A 118 -6.93 -1.19 -21.25
N ASP A 119 -7.58 -0.47 -20.32
CA ASP A 119 -7.49 0.99 -20.22
C ASP A 119 -6.38 1.42 -19.25
N LEU A 120 -6.22 0.68 -18.15
CA LEU A 120 -5.26 0.97 -17.09
C LEU A 120 -4.67 -0.35 -16.58
N ASP A 121 -3.41 -0.60 -16.94
CA ASP A 121 -2.68 -1.76 -16.43
C ASP A 121 -1.68 -1.37 -15.34
N ILE A 122 -1.89 -1.91 -14.13
CA ILE A 122 -1.07 -1.57 -12.95
C ILE A 122 0.10 -2.53 -12.85
N HIS A 123 1.29 -1.97 -12.63
CA HIS A 123 2.53 -2.73 -12.44
C HIS A 123 3.32 -2.22 -11.23
N THR A 124 4.12 -3.11 -10.66
CA THR A 124 5.08 -2.79 -9.61
C THR A 124 6.45 -2.65 -10.24
N ILE A 125 7.22 -1.64 -9.82
CA ILE A 125 8.64 -1.49 -10.23
C ILE A 125 9.49 -2.65 -9.69
N SER A 126 9.14 -3.13 -8.50
CA SER A 126 9.82 -4.22 -7.80
C SER A 126 8.78 -5.12 -7.12
N ASN A 127 9.07 -6.41 -7.03
CA ASN A 127 8.26 -7.38 -6.30
C ASN A 127 8.37 -7.23 -4.77
N ARG A 128 9.25 -6.33 -4.31
CA ARG A 128 9.42 -5.96 -2.90
C ARG A 128 9.42 -4.43 -2.76
N PRO A 129 8.69 -3.87 -1.79
CA PRO A 129 8.78 -2.45 -1.50
C PRO A 129 10.17 -2.09 -0.96
N LEU A 130 10.59 -0.84 -1.16
CA LEU A 130 11.77 -0.28 -0.53
C LEU A 130 11.48 -0.12 0.98
N MET A 131 12.44 -0.52 1.80
CA MET A 131 12.29 -0.58 3.26
C MET A 131 13.27 0.33 4.00
N ASP A 132 13.95 1.22 3.27
CA ASP A 132 15.04 2.06 3.79
C ASP A 132 14.57 2.95 4.96
N ASP A 133 13.34 3.45 4.89
CA ASP A 133 12.70 4.27 5.92
C ASP A 133 11.71 3.48 6.82
N TYR A 134 11.87 2.16 6.89
CA TYR A 134 10.99 1.34 7.72
C TYR A 134 11.21 1.64 9.21
N GLN A 135 10.14 2.09 9.87
CA GLN A 135 10.10 2.24 11.31
C GLN A 135 9.63 0.96 11.98
N VAL A 136 10.49 0.40 12.83
CA VAL A 136 10.23 -0.81 13.61
C VAL A 136 9.05 -0.59 14.54
N ASN A 137 8.15 -1.56 14.61
CA ASN A 137 7.01 -1.55 15.51
C ASN A 137 7.33 -2.24 16.84
N THR A 138 6.74 -1.76 17.95
CA THR A 138 6.98 -2.30 19.30
C THR A 138 6.32 -3.64 19.54
N ASP A 139 5.21 -3.91 18.88
CA ASP A 139 4.35 -5.08 19.12
C ASP A 139 4.55 -6.16 18.05
N TRP A 140 5.00 -5.74 16.86
CA TRP A 140 5.10 -6.58 15.67
C TRP A 140 6.47 -6.47 14.96
N GLU A 141 7.06 -7.62 14.68
CA GLU A 141 8.20 -7.81 13.79
C GLU A 141 7.69 -8.02 12.36
N LEU A 142 8.14 -7.20 11.40
CA LEU A 142 7.85 -7.41 9.99
C LEU A 142 8.85 -8.42 9.39
N LEU A 143 8.36 -9.62 9.06
CA LEU A 143 9.20 -10.70 8.53
C LEU A 143 9.39 -10.60 7.01
N SER A 144 8.33 -10.30 6.26
CA SER A 144 8.43 -10.08 4.82
C SER A 144 7.26 -9.32 4.24
N VAL A 145 7.51 -8.67 3.10
CA VAL A 145 6.49 -8.08 2.23
C VAL A 145 6.69 -8.59 0.82
N ASN A 146 5.66 -9.20 0.26
CA ASN A 146 5.66 -9.71 -1.10
C ASN A 146 4.52 -9.09 -1.90
N VAL A 147 4.79 -8.77 -3.16
CA VAL A 147 3.79 -8.20 -4.07
C VAL A 147 3.53 -9.16 -5.22
N THR A 148 2.26 -9.46 -5.47
CA THR A 148 1.83 -10.28 -6.60
C THR A 148 0.76 -9.57 -7.40
N LYS A 149 0.89 -9.58 -8.73
CA LYS A 149 -0.18 -9.10 -9.62
C LYS A 149 -1.18 -10.23 -9.86
N HIS A 150 -2.46 -9.92 -9.72
CA HIS A 150 -3.56 -10.81 -10.05
C HIS A 150 -4.44 -10.15 -11.10
N VAL A 151 -5.10 -10.96 -11.92
CA VAL A 151 -6.00 -10.50 -12.95
C VAL A 151 -7.28 -11.31 -12.88
N ARG A 152 -8.43 -10.64 -12.77
CA ARG A 152 -9.74 -11.28 -12.81
C ARG A 152 -10.36 -11.00 -14.17
N PRO A 153 -10.63 -12.03 -14.98
CA PRO A 153 -11.46 -11.86 -16.17
C PRO A 153 -12.92 -11.66 -15.74
N TYR A 154 -13.60 -10.71 -16.38
CA TYR A 154 -15.03 -10.51 -16.24
C TYR A 154 -15.62 -10.09 -17.58
N GLN A 155 -16.50 -10.95 -18.13
CA GLN A 155 -17.03 -10.81 -19.49
C GLN A 155 -15.87 -10.70 -20.52
N ASN A 156 -15.83 -9.63 -21.30
CA ASN A 156 -14.80 -9.38 -22.33
C ASN A 156 -13.63 -8.52 -21.83
N SER A 157 -13.59 -8.21 -20.53
CA SER A 157 -12.58 -7.35 -19.93
C SER A 157 -11.81 -8.07 -18.82
N SER A 158 -10.64 -7.55 -18.48
CA SER A 158 -9.82 -8.00 -17.36
C SER A 158 -9.72 -6.89 -16.32
N TYR A 159 -9.60 -7.25 -15.05
CA TYR A 159 -9.45 -6.29 -13.95
C TYR A 159 -8.22 -6.67 -13.12
N PRO A 160 -7.08 -5.99 -13.30
CA PRO A 160 -5.86 -6.28 -12.57
C PRO A 160 -5.89 -5.65 -11.18
N TRP A 161 -5.27 -6.31 -10.20
CA TRP A 161 -4.93 -5.72 -8.90
C TRP A 161 -3.58 -6.24 -8.40
N LEU A 162 -2.94 -5.43 -7.57
CA LEU A 162 -1.77 -5.81 -6.81
C LEU A 162 -2.18 -6.31 -5.43
N ASN A 163 -1.66 -7.47 -5.04
CA ASN A 163 -1.84 -8.04 -3.71
C ASN A 163 -0.52 -7.95 -2.95
N TYR A 164 -0.48 -7.08 -1.94
CA TYR A 164 0.63 -6.97 -1.01
C TYR A 164 0.37 -7.88 0.19
N SER A 165 1.23 -8.86 0.40
CA SER A 165 1.18 -9.78 1.54
C SER A 165 2.24 -9.38 2.56
N PHE A 166 1.80 -9.05 3.77
CA PHE A 166 2.61 -8.69 4.91
C PHE A 166 2.62 -9.85 5.88
N ILE A 167 3.80 -10.45 6.08
CA ILE A 167 4.01 -11.47 7.10
C ILE A 167 4.60 -10.79 8.32
N ILE A 168 3.83 -10.77 9.41
CA ILE A 168 4.21 -10.10 10.67
C ILE A 168 4.12 -11.07 11.83
N LYS A 169 5.03 -10.92 12.79
CA LYS A 169 5.16 -11.80 13.96
C LYS A 169 5.09 -10.98 15.23
N ARG A 170 4.35 -11.46 16.23
CA ARG A 170 4.23 -10.77 17.50
C ARG A 170 5.53 -10.79 18.30
N HIS A 171 5.85 -9.67 18.94
CA HIS A 171 6.80 -9.64 20.05
C HIS A 171 6.17 -10.27 21.31
N SER A 172 6.41 -11.56 21.51
CA SER A 172 5.72 -12.36 22.54
C SER A 172 6.24 -12.17 23.98
N GLN A 173 7.42 -11.57 24.15
CA GLN A 173 8.16 -11.59 25.42
C GLN A 173 7.36 -11.02 26.60
N GLY A 174 6.73 -9.86 26.42
CA GLY A 174 5.90 -9.22 27.46
C GLY A 174 4.64 -10.04 27.79
N HIS A 175 3.93 -10.51 26.77
CA HIS A 175 2.72 -11.32 26.94
C HIS A 175 3.00 -12.65 27.63
N SER A 176 4.11 -13.32 27.27
CA SER A 176 4.53 -14.57 27.91
C SER A 176 4.85 -14.39 29.39
N ALA A 177 5.53 -13.30 29.76
CA ALA A 177 5.89 -13.01 31.15
C ALA A 177 4.67 -12.74 32.03
N ILE A 178 3.64 -12.06 31.49
CA ILE A 178 2.45 -11.64 32.25
C ILE A 178 1.37 -12.72 32.29
N VAL A 179 1.19 -13.50 31.23
CA VAL A 179 0.07 -14.46 31.13
C VAL A 179 0.53 -15.90 31.28
N ILE A 180 1.57 -16.31 30.55
CA ILE A 180 1.96 -17.72 30.48
C ILE A 180 2.72 -18.16 31.75
N ILE A 181 3.71 -17.38 32.19
CA ILE A 181 4.53 -17.74 33.37
C ILE A 181 3.69 -17.88 34.65
N PRO A 182 2.78 -16.95 35.00
CA PRO A 182 1.95 -17.10 36.19
C PRO A 182 0.99 -18.30 36.09
N ALA A 183 0.36 -18.50 34.93
CA ALA A 183 -0.56 -19.63 34.72
C ALA A 183 0.13 -20.98 34.95
N LEU A 184 1.35 -21.14 34.41
CA LEU A 184 2.17 -22.34 34.63
C LEU A 184 2.51 -22.54 36.11
N ARG A 185 2.87 -21.47 36.82
CA ARG A 185 3.17 -21.55 38.27
C ARG A 185 1.96 -21.87 39.12
N THR A 186 0.76 -21.46 38.75
CA THR A 186 -0.47 -21.80 39.49
C THR A 186 -0.98 -23.20 39.18
N SER A 187 -0.56 -23.79 38.05
CA SER A 187 -0.94 -25.16 37.65
C SER A 187 0.02 -26.25 38.14
N LEU A 188 1.16 -25.87 38.70
CA LEU A 188 2.18 -26.74 39.31
C LEU A 188 2.07 -26.70 40.83
#